data_AF-A0A2S2QF78-F1
#
_entry.id   AF-A0A2S2QF78-F1
#
_cell.length_a   1.000
_cell.length_b   1.000
_cell.length_c   1.000
_cell.angle_alpha   90.00
_cell.angle_beta   90.00
_cell.angle_gamma   90.00
#
_symmetry.space_group_name_H-M   'P 1'
#
loop_
_entity.id
_entity.type
_entity.pdbx_description
1 polymer ?
#
loop_
_entity_poly.entity_id
_entity_poly.type
_entity_poly.pdbx_seq_one_letter_code
_entity_poly.pdbx_strand_id
1 'polypeptide(L)'
;IIKLEKSNVTLRDSLLLIKNIKIKFEEGGPGIDFARSKLKNVLSKNRGYYALKKINGLINGEVIGCGENEELSVEDLSSFKYAPIVSCAVERSFSKYKSMLRDNRKSFQLENLKSIFINSCWYSSNNNNLI
;
A
#
# COMPACT_ATOMS: atom_id res chain seq x y z
N ILE A 1 4.98 15.75 1.86
CA ILE A 1 5.72 14.46 1.92
C ILE A 1 5.31 13.69 3.19
N ILE A 2 5.43 14.26 4.39
CA ILE A 2 5.06 13.65 5.69
C ILE A 2 3.69 12.93 5.72
N LYS A 3 2.66 13.47 5.08
CA LYS A 3 1.32 12.83 5.03
C LYS A 3 1.30 11.49 4.28
N LEU A 4 2.12 11.34 3.24
CA LEU A 4 2.28 10.09 2.49
C LEU A 4 3.15 9.07 3.24
N GLU A 5 3.89 9.53 4.25
CA GLU A 5 4.82 8.73 5.03
C GLU A 5 4.19 8.17 6.31
N LYS A 6 2.94 8.53 6.64
CA LYS A 6 2.24 8.00 7.81
C LYS A 6 1.94 6.50 7.61
N SER A 7 2.26 5.70 8.63
CA SER A 7 1.89 4.29 8.72
C SER A 7 0.47 4.12 9.27
N ASN A 8 -0.11 2.93 9.12
CA ASN A 8 -1.44 2.56 9.62
C ASN A 8 -2.60 3.44 9.08
N VAL A 9 -2.43 3.99 7.88
CA VAL A 9 -3.48 4.73 7.18
C VAL A 9 -4.42 3.74 6.52
N THR A 10 -5.74 3.97 6.61
CA THR A 10 -6.71 3.09 5.95
C THR A 10 -6.58 3.18 4.44
N LEU A 11 -7.06 2.14 3.73
CA LEU A 11 -7.13 2.16 2.27
C LEU A 11 -7.95 3.36 1.77
N ARG A 12 -9.06 3.67 2.45
CA ARG A 12 -9.93 4.81 2.16
C ARG A 12 -9.18 6.14 2.25
N ASP A 13 -8.48 6.38 3.35
CA ASP A 13 -7.73 7.63 3.57
C ASP A 13 -6.56 7.76 2.58
N SER A 14 -5.90 6.65 2.26
CA SER A 14 -4.82 6.59 1.28
C SER A 14 -5.32 6.94 -0.13
N LEU A 15 -6.49 6.42 -0.53
CA LEU A 15 -7.13 6.76 -1.80
C LEU A 15 -7.57 8.23 -1.84
N LEU A 16 -8.12 8.75 -0.74
CA LEU A 16 -8.50 10.15 -0.61
C LEU A 16 -7.29 11.07 -0.76
N LEU A 17 -6.15 10.72 -0.16
CA LEU A 17 -4.91 11.47 -0.30
C LEU A 17 -4.47 11.56 -1.76
N ILE A 18 -4.52 10.45 -2.51
CA ILE A 18 -4.21 10.45 -3.95
C ILE A 18 -5.19 11.32 -4.74
N LYS A 19 -6.49 11.28 -4.39
CA LYS A 19 -7.51 12.15 -5.02
C LYS A 19 -7.19 13.63 -4.77
N ASN A 20 -6.83 13.99 -3.55
CA ASN A 20 -6.45 15.35 -3.18
C ASN A 20 -5.17 15.81 -3.90
N ILE A 21 -4.17 14.93 -4.04
CA ILE A 21 -2.97 15.21 -4.82
C ILE A 21 -3.35 15.44 -6.29
N LYS A 22 -4.22 14.61 -6.87
CA LYS A 22 -4.69 14.80 -8.24
C LYS A 22 -5.33 16.18 -8.42
N ILE A 23 -6.23 16.59 -7.51
CA ILE A 23 -6.87 17.92 -7.56
C ILE A 23 -5.82 19.04 -7.57
N LYS A 24 -4.86 19.01 -6.64
CA LYS A 24 -3.77 20.01 -6.58
C LYS A 24 -2.94 20.09 -7.85
N PHE A 25 -2.76 18.96 -8.53
CA PHE A 25 -2.04 18.94 -9.81
C PHE A 25 -2.88 19.53 -10.94
N GLU A 26 -4.21 19.33 -10.94
CA GLU A 26 -5.11 19.98 -11.91
C GLU A 26 -5.22 21.49 -11.68
N GLU A 27 -5.18 21.97 -10.43
CA GLU A 27 -5.18 23.40 -10.08
C GLU A 27 -4.01 24.18 -10.70
N GLY A 28 -2.90 23.49 -11.01
CA GLY A 28 -1.78 24.06 -11.74
C GLY A 28 -0.71 24.71 -10.87
N GLY A 29 0.31 25.25 -11.54
CA GLY A 29 1.47 25.87 -10.90
C GLY A 29 2.69 25.88 -11.82
N PRO A 30 3.71 26.70 -11.55
CA PRO A 30 4.91 26.76 -12.36
C PRO A 30 5.59 25.39 -12.47
N GLY A 31 5.79 24.89 -13.70
CA GLY A 31 6.51 23.64 -13.96
C GLY A 31 5.80 22.35 -13.58
N ILE A 32 4.50 22.37 -13.25
CA ILE A 32 3.79 21.17 -12.76
C ILE A 32 3.34 20.20 -13.87
N ASP A 33 3.35 20.62 -15.13
CA ASP A 33 2.77 19.88 -16.26
C ASP A 33 3.42 18.50 -16.48
N PHE A 34 4.75 18.43 -16.33
CA PHE A 34 5.49 17.18 -16.41
C PHE A 34 5.04 16.20 -15.32
N ALA A 35 4.98 16.68 -14.09
CA ALA A 35 4.63 15.87 -12.94
C ALA A 35 3.14 15.44 -13.00
N ARG A 36 2.25 16.30 -13.49
CA ARG A 36 0.83 15.97 -13.77
C ARG A 36 0.70 14.87 -14.81
N SER A 37 1.41 15.00 -15.93
CA SER A 37 1.39 14.01 -17.00
C SER A 37 1.93 12.66 -16.53
N LYS A 38 3.01 12.68 -15.74
CA LYS A 38 3.57 11.47 -15.11
C LYS A 38 2.56 10.81 -14.17
N LEU A 39 1.91 11.58 -13.29
CA LEU A 39 0.90 11.06 -12.36
C LEU A 39 -0.27 10.40 -13.10
N LYS A 40 -0.82 11.07 -14.13
CA LYS A 40 -1.90 10.51 -14.97
C LYS A 40 -1.48 9.20 -15.65
N ASN A 41 -0.28 9.16 -16.22
CA ASN A 41 0.25 7.97 -16.90
C ASN A 41 0.50 6.80 -15.92
N VAL A 42 1.06 7.07 -14.74
CA VAL A 42 1.29 6.03 -13.71
C VAL A 42 -0.03 5.46 -13.19
N LEU A 43 -1.00 6.30 -12.86
CA LEU A 43 -2.28 5.85 -12.31
C LEU A 43 -3.14 5.10 -13.34
N SER A 44 -3.10 5.49 -14.62
CA SER A 44 -3.86 4.83 -15.68
C SER A 44 -3.30 3.45 -16.05
N LYS A 45 -2.00 3.24 -15.91
CA LYS A 45 -1.34 1.95 -16.20
C LYS A 45 -1.29 1.01 -14.99
N ASN A 46 -1.57 1.50 -13.79
CA ASN A 46 -1.50 0.70 -12.58
C ASN A 46 -2.79 -0.10 -12.34
N ARG A 47 -2.80 -1.36 -12.79
CA ARG A 47 -3.91 -2.32 -12.57
C ARG A 47 -4.20 -2.54 -11.09
N GLY A 48 -3.16 -2.63 -10.25
CA GLY A 48 -3.31 -2.81 -8.80
C GLY A 48 -4.04 -1.64 -8.14
N TYR A 49 -3.76 -0.41 -8.57
CA TYR A 49 -4.48 0.78 -8.09
C TYR A 49 -5.98 0.74 -8.44
N TYR A 50 -6.34 0.23 -9.63
CA TYR A 50 -7.74 0.02 -9.99
C TYR A 50 -8.41 -1.07 -9.14
N ALA A 51 -7.74 -2.20 -8.94
CA ALA A 51 -8.22 -3.28 -8.07
C ALA A 51 -8.49 -2.78 -6.64
N LEU A 52 -7.55 -2.01 -6.06
CA LEU A 52 -7.70 -1.42 -4.73
C LEU A 52 -8.87 -0.43 -4.63
N LYS A 53 -9.15 0.35 -5.69
CA LYS A 53 -10.36 1.19 -5.72
C LYS A 53 -11.64 0.36 -5.69
N LYS A 54 -11.69 -0.73 -6.46
CA LYS A 54 -12.84 -1.63 -6.51
C LYS A 54 -13.08 -2.27 -5.13
N ILE A 55 -12.01 -2.77 -4.50
CA ILE A 55 -12.05 -3.33 -3.15
C ILE A 55 -12.52 -2.29 -2.13
N ASN A 56 -12.01 -1.05 -2.18
CA ASN A 56 -12.49 0.02 -1.31
C ASN A 56 -13.99 0.32 -1.55
N GLY A 57 -14.45 0.29 -2.80
CA GLY A 57 -15.87 0.42 -3.13
C GLY A 57 -16.72 -0.68 -2.51
N LEU A 58 -16.27 -1.94 -2.57
CA LEU A 58 -16.93 -3.08 -1.93
C LEU A 58 -16.98 -2.95 -0.40
N ILE A 59 -15.85 -2.60 0.24
CA ILE A 59 -15.77 -2.40 1.69
C ILE A 59 -16.75 -1.33 2.18
N ASN A 60 -16.99 -0.29 1.36
CA ASN A 60 -17.88 0.82 1.71
C ASN A 60 -19.33 0.62 1.23
N GLY A 61 -19.66 -0.49 0.57
CA GLY A 61 -20.98 -0.73 -0.03
C GLY A 61 -21.32 0.18 -1.21
N GLU A 62 -20.32 0.85 -1.81
CA GLU A 62 -20.48 1.78 -2.94
C GLU A 62 -20.53 1.04 -4.29
N VAL A 63 -20.03 -0.21 -4.35
CA VAL A 63 -19.98 -1.06 -5.55
C VAL A 63 -20.62 -2.40 -5.23
N ILE A 64 -21.55 -2.86 -6.07
CA ILE A 64 -22.20 -4.17 -5.95
C ILE A 64 -21.56 -5.10 -6.97
N GLY A 65 -20.74 -6.04 -6.50
CA GLY A 65 -20.21 -7.14 -7.32
C GLY A 65 -18.76 -7.00 -7.78
N CYS A 66 -18.02 -8.10 -7.65
CA CYS A 66 -16.77 -8.30 -8.35
C CYS A 66 -17.09 -8.94 -9.70
N GLY A 67 -17.04 -8.19 -10.80
CA GLY A 67 -17.12 -8.78 -12.14
C GLY A 67 -16.24 -10.04 -12.26
N GLU A 68 -16.83 -11.07 -12.87
CA GLU A 68 -16.40 -12.46 -13.06
C GLU A 68 -14.90 -12.70 -12.80
N ASN A 69 -14.61 -13.37 -11.67
CA ASN A 69 -13.79 -14.60 -11.61
C ASN A 69 -13.13 -14.86 -10.25
N GLU A 70 -13.30 -14.02 -9.24
CA GLU A 70 -12.89 -14.32 -7.85
C GLU A 70 -13.75 -13.47 -6.89
N GLU A 71 -14.75 -14.09 -6.25
CA GLU A 71 -15.41 -13.49 -5.10
C GLU A 71 -14.42 -13.49 -3.93
N LEU A 72 -13.95 -12.31 -3.54
CA LEU A 72 -13.20 -12.14 -2.30
C LEU A 72 -14.17 -12.42 -1.14
N SER A 73 -13.77 -13.28 -0.21
CA SER A 73 -14.54 -13.51 1.01
C SER A 73 -14.61 -12.24 1.87
N VAL A 74 -15.52 -12.22 2.85
CA VAL A 74 -15.62 -11.10 3.80
C VAL A 74 -14.30 -10.95 4.58
N GLU A 75 -13.68 -12.06 4.97
CA GLU A 75 -12.36 -12.10 5.60
C GLU A 75 -11.27 -11.50 4.69
N ASP A 76 -11.27 -11.85 3.40
CA ASP A 76 -10.30 -11.29 2.44
C ASP A 76 -10.49 -9.77 2.32
N LEU A 77 -11.73 -9.30 2.16
CA LEU A 77 -12.06 -7.87 2.10
C LEU A 77 -11.61 -7.12 3.35
N SER A 78 -11.80 -7.71 4.54
CA SER A 78 -11.37 -7.13 5.81
C SER A 78 -9.85 -6.93 5.87
N SER A 79 -9.09 -7.84 5.26
CA SER A 79 -7.62 -7.80 5.20
C SER A 79 -7.10 -6.62 4.37
N PHE A 80 -7.91 -6.11 3.42
CA PHE A 80 -7.55 -4.94 2.61
C PHE A 80 -7.78 -3.60 3.29
N LYS A 81 -8.37 -3.55 4.50
CA LYS A 81 -8.65 -2.29 5.23
C LYS A 81 -7.43 -1.38 5.37
N TYR A 82 -6.24 -1.97 5.52
CA TYR A 82 -4.96 -1.26 5.68
C TYR A 82 -3.98 -1.55 4.53
N ALA A 83 -4.49 -1.95 3.36
CA ALA A 83 -3.64 -2.27 2.22
C ALA A 83 -2.80 -1.05 1.79
N PRO A 84 -1.46 -1.20 1.65
CA PRO A 84 -0.58 -0.10 1.31
C PRO A 84 -0.73 0.28 -0.18
N ILE A 85 -0.88 1.58 -0.46
CA ILE A 85 -0.98 2.09 -1.84
C ILE A 85 0.34 2.72 -2.34
N VAL A 86 1.23 3.11 -1.42
CA VAL A 86 2.47 3.82 -1.73
C VAL A 86 3.69 2.90 -1.60
N SER A 87 4.60 2.96 -2.57
CA SER A 87 5.83 2.14 -2.57
C SER A 87 6.75 2.43 -1.38
N CYS A 88 6.71 3.65 -0.84
CA CYS A 88 7.48 4.01 0.34
C CYS A 88 7.09 3.19 1.58
N ALA A 89 5.85 2.70 1.67
CA ALA A 89 5.44 1.77 2.74
C ALA A 89 6.13 0.40 2.60
N VAL A 90 6.29 -0.07 1.35
CA VAL A 90 7.01 -1.31 1.03
C VAL A 90 8.52 -1.14 1.31
N GLU A 91 9.13 -0.08 0.79
CA GLU A 91 10.56 0.21 1.01
C GLU A 91 10.93 0.35 2.49
N ARG A 92 10.03 0.93 3.31
CA ARG A 92 10.24 1.02 4.76
C ARG A 92 10.25 -0.33 5.43
N SER A 93 9.34 -1.23 5.04
CA SER A 93 9.32 -2.62 5.53
C SER A 93 10.61 -3.35 5.16
N PHE A 94 11.06 -3.25 3.91
CA PHE A 94 12.34 -3.83 3.48
C PHE A 94 13.55 -3.20 4.21
N SER A 95 13.50 -1.89 4.45
CA SER A 95 14.55 -1.18 5.21
C SER A 95 14.62 -1.63 6.66
N LYS A 96 13.46 -1.88 7.31
CA LYS A 96 13.38 -2.39 8.68
C LYS A 96 14.05 -3.76 8.82
N TYR A 97 13.87 -4.63 7.83
CA TYR A 97 14.46 -5.98 7.82
C TYR A 97 15.76 -6.08 7.02
N LYS A 98 16.36 -4.94 6.65
CA LYS A 98 17.58 -4.87 5.83
C LYS A 98 18.77 -5.62 6.46
N SER A 99 18.83 -5.70 7.79
CA SER A 99 19.86 -6.47 8.49
C SER A 99 19.73 -7.98 8.30
N MET A 100 18.50 -8.48 8.09
CA MET A 100 18.19 -9.89 7.84
C MET A 100 18.29 -10.25 6.37
N LEU A 101 17.97 -9.30 5.48
CA LEU A 101 17.93 -9.50 4.02
C LEU A 101 19.26 -9.19 3.31
N ARG A 102 20.30 -8.74 4.02
CA ARG A 102 21.63 -8.54 3.43
C ARG A 102 22.38 -9.87 3.31
N ASP A 103 22.92 -10.13 2.12
CA ASP A 103 23.73 -11.31 1.81
C ASP A 103 24.91 -11.53 2.78
N ASN A 104 25.44 -10.44 3.33
CA ASN A 104 26.75 -10.41 3.98
C ASN A 104 26.71 -10.65 5.50
N ARG A 105 25.54 -10.84 6.13
CA ARG A 105 25.45 -10.85 7.60
C ARG A 105 24.94 -12.13 8.23
N LYS A 106 24.13 -12.94 7.54
CA LYS A 106 23.73 -14.30 7.94
C LYS A 106 23.29 -15.07 6.70
N SER A 107 23.99 -16.15 6.35
CA SER A 107 23.54 -17.09 5.30
C SER A 107 22.38 -17.91 5.83
N PHE A 108 21.18 -17.35 5.81
CA PHE A 108 19.99 -18.10 6.16
C PHE A 108 19.63 -19.05 5.01
N GLN A 109 19.33 -20.31 5.36
CA GLN A 109 18.48 -21.12 4.51
C GLN A 109 17.11 -20.43 4.37
N LEU A 110 16.46 -20.61 3.23
CA LEU A 110 15.19 -19.94 2.92
C LEU A 110 14.12 -20.16 4.01
N GLU A 111 14.04 -21.37 4.57
CA GLU A 111 13.10 -21.71 5.64
C GLU A 111 13.38 -20.93 6.94
N ASN A 112 14.65 -20.75 7.28
CA ASN A 112 15.06 -19.98 8.46
C ASN A 112 14.76 -18.49 8.25
N LEU A 113 15.01 -17.97 7.04
CA LEU A 113 14.67 -16.60 6.69
C LEU A 113 13.16 -16.36 6.78
N LYS A 114 12.35 -17.27 6.23
CA LYS A 114 10.88 -17.20 6.26
C LYS A 114 10.38 -17.17 7.70
N SER A 115 10.88 -18.06 8.54
CA SER A 115 10.48 -18.16 9.95
C SER A 115 10.81 -16.88 10.74
N ILE A 116 12.03 -16.36 10.57
CA ILE A 116 12.47 -15.12 11.22
C ILE A 116 11.70 -13.91 10.69
N PHE A 117 11.45 -13.86 9.39
CA PHE A 117 10.70 -12.77 8.76
C PHE A 117 9.25 -12.73 9.26
N ILE A 118 8.55 -13.86 9.26
CA ILE A 118 7.17 -13.96 9.76
C ILE A 118 7.09 -13.54 11.24
N ASN A 119 8.00 -14.05 12.08
CA ASN A 119 8.03 -13.70 13.51
C ASN A 119 8.29 -12.19 13.72
N SER A 120 9.24 -11.63 12.97
CA SER A 120 9.58 -10.19 13.04
C SER A 120 8.42 -9.30 12.58
N CYS A 121 7.72 -9.70 11.51
CA CYS A 121 6.51 -9.03 11.04
C CYS A 121 5.38 -9.10 12.07
N TRP A 122 5.12 -10.27 12.65
CA TRP A 122 4.10 -10.45 13.69
C TRP A 122 4.38 -9.59 14.92
N TYR A 123 5.63 -9.61 15.42
CA TYR A 123 6.05 -8.80 16.56
C TYR A 123 5.94 -7.30 16.26
N SER A 124 6.27 -6.87 15.05
CA SER A 124 6.09 -5.49 14.62
C SER A 124 4.62 -5.06 14.56
N SER A 125 3.72 -5.93 14.09
CA SER A 125 2.30 -5.61 13.98
C SER A 125 1.64 -5.48 15.36
N ASN A 126 2.02 -6.33 16.32
CA ASN A 126 1.44 -6.31 17.66
C ASN A 126 1.98 -5.18 18.55
N ASN A 127 3.23 -4.76 18.39
CA ASN A 127 3.78 -3.64 19.18
C ASN A 127 3.40 -2.26 18.64
N ASN A 128 2.92 -2.17 17.40
CA ASN A 128 2.41 -0.91 16.83
C ASN A 128 0.98 -0.56 17.32
N ASN A 129 0.37 -1.37 18.19
CA ASN A 129 -0.92 -1.11 18.84
C ASN A 129 -0.79 -0.50 20.26
N LEU A 130 0.43 -0.11 20.67
CA LEU A 130 0.72 0.42 22.01
C LEU A 130 1.30 1.86 22.00
N ILE A 131 1.15 2.60 20.91
CA ILE A 131 1.54 4.04 20.83
C ILE A 131 0.45 4.83 20.12
#